data_AF-A0A8S2W5H5-F1
#
_entry.id   AF-A0A8S2W5H5-F1
#
_cell.length_a   1.000
_cell.length_b   1.000
_cell.length_c   1.000
_cell.angle_alpha   90.00
_cell.angle_beta   90.00
_cell.angle_gamma   90.00
#
_symmetry.space_group_name_H-M   'P 1'
#
loop_
_entity.id
_entity.type
_entity.pdbx_description
1 polymer ?
#
loop_
_entity_poly.entity_id
_entity_poly.type
_entity_poly.pdbx_seq_one_letter_code
_entity_poly.pdbx_strand_id
1 'polypeptide(L)' 'MSVCQYYLRGNCRYGDRCRLSHVNDQYGPPYRPRGPRPQFDP' A
#
# COMPACT_ATOMS: atom_id res chain seq x y z
N MET A 1 9.62 -15.21 -5.07
CA MET A 1 8.58 -14.29 -4.56
C MET A 1 7.71 -15.06 -3.58
N SER A 2 8.01 -14.98 -2.29
CA SER A 2 7.27 -15.68 -1.23
C SER A 2 6.42 -14.68 -0.46
N VAL A 3 5.11 -14.91 -0.45
CA VAL A 3 4.14 -14.06 0.24
C VAL A 3 4.29 -14.19 1.75
N CYS A 4 4.24 -13.06 2.46
CA CYS A 4 4.31 -13.04 3.91
C CYS A 4 3.00 -13.56 4.53
N GLN A 5 3.01 -14.81 4.99
CA GLN A 5 1.85 -15.40 5.65
C GLN A 5 1.45 -14.68 6.95
N TYR A 6 2.42 -14.11 7.66
CA TYR A 6 2.15 -13.30 8.86
C TYR A 6 1.45 -11.99 8.52
N TYR A 7 1.77 -11.39 7.38
CA TYR A 7 1.09 -10.20 6.88
C TYR A 7 -0.33 -10.52 6.43
N LEU A 8 -0.54 -11.65 5.76
CA LEU A 8 -1.88 -12.15 5.42
C LEU A 8 -2.75 -12.37 6.66
N ARG A 9 -2.14 -12.72 7.80
CA ARG A 9 -2.82 -12.88 9.09
C ARG A 9 -2.90 -11.59 9.91
N GLY A 10 -2.38 -10.46 9.42
CA GLY A 10 -2.36 -9.18 10.15
C GLY A 10 -1.33 -9.09 11.29
N ASN A 11 -0.47 -10.09 11.45
CA ASN A 11 0.47 -10.21 12.58
C ASN A 11 1.94 -10.08 12.15
N CYS A 12 2.22 -9.41 11.03
CA CYS A 12 3.59 -9.20 10.58
C CYS A 12 4.30 -8.16 11.45
N ARG A 13 5.20 -8.63 12.31
CA ARG A 13 6.04 -7.77 13.17
C ARG A 13 7.10 -6.94 12.44
N TYR A 14 7.33 -7.20 11.15
CA TYR A 14 8.41 -6.59 10.38
C TYR A 14 7.99 -5.35 9.59
N GLY A 15 6.68 -5.11 9.45
CA GLY A 15 6.16 -3.97 8.68
C GLY A 15 6.78 -3.89 7.29
N ASP A 16 7.16 -2.69 6.87
CA ASP A 16 7.75 -2.42 5.55
C ASP A 16 9.15 -2.99 5.35
N ARG A 17 9.79 -3.46 6.42
CA ARG A 17 11.11 -4.12 6.37
C ARG A 17 10.98 -5.64 6.23
N CYS A 18 9.78 -6.16 5.98
CA CYS A 18 9.60 -7.59 5.80
C CYS A 18 10.32 -8.07 4.53
N ARG A 19 11.15 -9.10 4.69
CA ARG A 19 11.82 -9.78 3.57
C ARG A 19 10.87 -10.55 2.65
N LEU A 20 9.60 -10.69 3.04
CA LEU A 20 8.56 -11.45 2.33
C LEU A 20 7.55 -10.48 1.72
N SER A 21 6.96 -10.84 0.57
CA SER A 21 6.05 -9.96 -0.15
C SER A 21 4.75 -9.72 0.62
N HIS A 22 4.44 -8.45 0.87
CA HIS A 22 3.16 -7.98 1.40
C HIS A 22 2.22 -7.72 0.22
N VAL A 23 1.31 -8.64 -0.07
CA VAL A 23 0.51 -8.64 -1.31
C VAL A 23 -0.75 -7.75 -1.26
N ASN A 24 -0.96 -6.94 -0.21
CA ASN A 24 -2.12 -6.05 -0.13
C ASN A 24 -1.89 -4.64 -0.72
N ASP A 25 -0.69 -4.36 -1.24
CA ASP A 25 -0.36 -3.05 -1.83
C ASP A 25 -0.75 -2.92 -3.32
N GLN A 26 -1.53 -3.85 -3.88
CA GLN A 26 -1.65 -4.00 -5.34
C GLN A 26 -3.04 -4.01 -5.96
N TYR A 27 -3.98 -3.25 -5.39
CA TYR A 27 -5.08 -2.70 -6.22
C TYR A 27 -5.24 -1.19 -6.05
N GLY A 28 -4.12 -0.48 -5.91
CA GLY A 28 -4.05 0.93 -6.21
C GLY A 28 -2.87 1.21 -7.14
N PRO A 29 -3.01 2.01 -8.22
CA PRO A 29 -1.86 2.78 -8.68
C PRO A 29 -1.30 3.60 -7.50
N PRO A 30 -0.08 4.20 -7.54
CA PRO A 30 0.34 5.14 -6.51
C PRO A 30 -0.56 6.39 -6.62
N TYR A 31 -1.79 6.32 -6.11
CA TYR A 31 -2.87 7.22 -6.47
C TYR A 31 -3.92 7.14 -5.36
N ARG A 32 -4.28 8.21 -4.65
CA ARG A 32 -4.26 9.63 -5.01
C ARG A 32 -3.69 10.49 -3.87
N PRO A 33 -2.81 11.47 -4.13
CA PRO A 33 -2.79 12.63 -3.25
C PRO A 33 -4.20 13.18 -3.21
N ARG A 34 -4.63 13.55 -2.00
CA ARG A 34 -5.94 14.09 -1.69
C ARG A 34 -6.46 15.03 -2.80
N GLY A 35 -7.66 14.74 -3.28
CA GLY A 35 -8.56 15.75 -3.83
C GLY A 35 -8.65 15.85 -5.36
N PRO A 36 -9.85 16.09 -5.92
CA PRO A 36 -9.99 16.65 -7.25
C PRO A 36 -9.38 18.06 -7.24
N ARG A 37 -8.60 18.42 -8.26
CA ARG A 37 -8.03 19.77 -8.42
C ARG A 37 -9.20 20.75 -8.63
N PRO A 38 -9.51 21.69 -7.71
CA PRO A 38 -10.42 22.77 -8.05
C PRO A 38 -9.63 23.75 -8.91
N GLN A 39 -9.93 23.77 -10.20
CA GLN A 39 -9.33 24.71 -11.15
C GLN A 39 -10.33 25.82 -11.42
N PHE A 40 -10.25 26.89 -10.64
CA PHE A 40 -10.79 28.22 -10.97
C PHE A 40 -9.95 29.25 -10.21
N ASP A 41 -8.98 29.83 -10.91
CA ASP A 41 -8.24 31.02 -10.44
C ASP A 41 -8.50 32.14 -11.47
N PRO A 42 -9.12 33.27 -11.07
CA PRO A 42 -9.54 34.37 -11.94
C PRO A 42 -8.41 35.24 -12.49
#